data_AF-A0A2G9QJA7-F1
#
_entry.id   AF-A0A2G9QJA7-F1
#
_cell.length_a   1.000
_cell.length_b   1.000
_cell.length_c   1.000
_cell.angle_alpha   90.00
_cell.angle_beta   90.00
_cell.angle_gamma   90.00
#
_symmetry.space_group_name_H-M   'P 1'
#
loop_
_entity.id
_entity.type
_entity.pdbx_description
1 polymer ?
#
loop_
_entity_poly.entity_id
_entity_poly.type
_entity_poly.pdbx_seq_one_letter_code
_entity_poly.pdbx_strand_id
1 'polypeptide(L)'
;LRDFLLVYNKMTEMCFTRCAKNLNYRSVTMDEEKCLDSCATKLIRSNHRLMAAYVGLMPTVVQRRMEDMEKQNKEMEAIAESKPDLSSGANPKSAVPVEAAGVTDHVTSTSGSS
;
A
#
# COMPACT_ATOMS: atom_id res chain seq x y z
N LEU A 1 13.58 -12.22 0.86
CA LEU A 1 14.61 -11.22 1.23
C LEU A 1 14.10 -9.77 1.13
N ARG A 2 13.34 -9.40 0.08
CA ARG A 2 12.75 -8.06 -0.08
C ARG A 2 11.96 -7.57 1.14
N ASP A 3 11.04 -8.39 1.66
CA ASP A 3 10.17 -7.98 2.78
C ASP A 3 10.95 -7.79 4.08
N PHE A 4 11.96 -8.62 4.30
CA PHE A 4 12.89 -8.45 5.42
C PHE A 4 13.61 -7.10 5.34
N LEU A 5 14.14 -6.75 4.17
CA LEU A 5 14.82 -5.47 3.98
C LEU A 5 13.87 -4.28 4.15
N LEU A 6 12.62 -4.42 3.72
CA LEU A 6 11.61 -3.38 3.89
C LEU A 6 11.29 -3.14 5.37
N VAL A 7 11.10 -4.21 6.15
CA VAL A 7 10.87 -4.11 7.60
C VAL A 7 12.11 -3.59 8.32
N TYR A 8 13.31 -4.05 7.95
CA TYR A 8 14.56 -3.57 8.50
C TYR A 8 14.74 -2.07 8.26
N ASN A 9 14.60 -1.61 7.02
CA ASN A 9 14.72 -0.19 6.69
C ASN A 9 13.69 0.66 7.40
N LYS A 10 12.46 0.16 7.56
CA LYS A 10 11.45 0.89 8.33
C LYS A 10 11.77 0.93 9.82
N MET A 11 12.33 -0.15 10.35
CA MET A 11 12.75 -0.23 11.74
C MET A 11 13.89 0.73 12.04
N THR A 12 14.91 0.78 11.19
CA THR A 12 16.06 1.67 11.37
C THR A 12 15.62 3.14 11.32
N GLU A 13 14.78 3.52 10.36
CA GLU A 13 14.20 4.87 10.28
C GLU A 13 13.43 5.24 11.56
N MET A 14 12.47 4.40 11.99
CA MET A 14 11.66 4.69 13.18
C MET A 14 12.50 4.77 14.45
N CYS A 15 13.42 3.83 14.66
CA CYS A 15 14.24 3.84 15.86
C CYS A 15 15.22 5.01 15.86
N PHE A 16 15.73 5.42 14.70
CA PHE A 16 16.55 6.63 14.60
C PHE A 16 15.74 7.89 15.00
N THR A 17 14.57 8.12 14.39
CA THR A 17 13.72 9.30 14.71
C THR A 17 13.28 9.35 16.18
N ARG A 18 13.16 8.20 16.85
CA ARG A 18 12.67 8.11 18.24
C ARG A 18 13.78 8.15 19.29
N CYS A 19 14.93 7.57 18.98
CA CYS A 19 16.00 7.35 19.95
C CYS A 19 17.19 8.28 19.75
N ALA A 20 17.58 8.63 18.53
CA ALA A 20 18.71 9.54 18.29
C ALA A 20 18.26 10.99 18.55
N LYS A 21 18.47 11.45 19.79
CA LYS A 21 17.99 12.76 20.26
C LYS A 21 19.09 13.80 20.32
N ASN A 22 20.34 13.35 20.43
CA ASN A 22 21.48 14.23 20.59
C ASN A 22 22.55 13.92 19.53
N LEU A 23 22.74 14.85 18.59
CA LEU A 23 23.71 14.71 17.49
C LEU A 23 25.00 15.51 17.72
N ASN A 24 25.25 15.96 18.96
CA ASN A 24 26.48 16.70 19.30
C ASN A 24 27.72 15.80 19.35
N TYR A 25 27.54 14.47 19.41
CA TYR A 25 28.62 13.49 19.45
C TYR A 25 28.42 12.46 18.33
N ARG A 26 29.53 11.91 17.83
CA ARG A 26 29.50 10.88 16.78
C ARG A 26 29.10 9.49 17.30
N SER A 27 29.31 9.23 18.59
CA SER A 27 28.99 7.95 19.24
C SER A 27 27.59 7.95 19.83
N VAL A 28 26.91 6.81 19.72
CA VAL A 28 25.62 6.56 20.40
C VAL A 28 25.85 6.55 21.91
N THR A 29 25.01 7.26 22.65
CA THR A 29 25.07 7.30 24.12
C THR A 29 24.40 6.07 24.74
N MET A 30 24.72 5.74 26.01
CA MET A 30 24.13 4.58 26.71
C MET A 30 22.59 4.63 26.80
N ASP A 31 22.01 5.82 26.89
CA ASP A 31 20.55 5.99 26.94
C ASP A 31 19.90 5.77 25.57
N GLU A 32 20.57 6.20 24.50
CA GLU A 32 20.13 5.94 23.13
C GLU A 32 20.25 4.46 22.79
N GLU A 33 21.32 3.79 23.21
CA GLU A 33 21.50 2.34 23.05
C GLU A 33 20.36 1.55 23.71
N LYS A 34 20.06 1.83 24.99
CA LYS A 34 18.91 1.22 25.70
C LYS A 34 17.57 1.49 24.99
N CYS A 35 17.41 2.68 24.43
CA CYS A 35 16.22 3.03 23.65
C CYS A 35 16.14 2.21 22.36
N LEU A 36 17.25 2.06 21.62
CA LEU A 36 17.32 1.31 20.37
C LEU A 36 16.98 -0.17 20.59
N ASP A 37 17.53 -0.79 21.62
CA ASP A 37 17.21 -2.19 21.97
C ASP A 37 15.73 -2.40 22.27
N SER A 38 15.16 -1.47 23.06
CA SER A 38 13.74 -1.48 23.37
C SER A 38 12.87 -1.24 22.13
N CYS A 39 13.29 -0.32 21.25
CA CYS A 39 12.60 0.02 20.01
C CYS A 39 12.57 -1.17 19.05
N ALA A 40 13.72 -1.76 18.75
CA ALA A 40 13.85 -2.90 17.86
C ALA A 40 13.03 -4.09 18.38
N THR A 41 13.15 -4.40 19.67
CA THR A 41 12.37 -5.49 20.30
C THR A 41 10.86 -5.27 20.19
N LYS A 42 10.39 -4.04 20.47
CA LYS A 42 8.97 -3.69 20.35
C LYS A 42 8.48 -3.79 18.91
N LEU A 43 9.28 -3.32 17.95
CA LEU A 43 8.91 -3.31 16.55
C LEU A 43 8.85 -4.72 15.99
N ILE A 44 9.85 -5.56 16.27
CA ILE A 44 9.86 -6.96 15.85
C ILE A 44 8.63 -7.69 16.40
N ARG A 45 8.35 -7.58 17.71
CA ARG A 45 7.16 -8.20 18.32
C ARG A 45 5.85 -7.70 17.73
N SER A 46 5.75 -6.39 17.49
CA SER A 46 4.57 -5.77 16.88
C SER A 46 4.39 -6.22 15.43
N ASN A 47 5.48 -6.29 14.67
CA ASN A 47 5.47 -6.73 13.28
C ASN A 47 5.00 -8.19 13.18
N HIS A 48 5.52 -9.09 14.02
CA HIS A 48 5.06 -10.47 14.06
C HIS A 48 3.58 -10.60 14.47
N ARG A 49 3.12 -9.83 15.45
CA ARG A 49 1.70 -9.80 15.84
C ARG A 49 0.79 -9.34 14.70
N LEU A 50 1.19 -8.27 14.01
CA LEU A 50 0.44 -7.75 12.87
C LEU A 50 0.41 -8.75 11.73
N MET A 51 1.56 -9.37 11.40
CA MET A 51 1.63 -10.39 10.35
C MET A 51 0.78 -11.61 10.68
N ALA A 52 0.78 -12.07 11.94
CA ALA A 52 -0.09 -13.16 12.36
C ALA A 52 -1.58 -12.82 12.17
N ALA A 53 -2.00 -11.63 12.59
CA ALA A 53 -3.39 -11.18 12.40
C ALA A 53 -3.75 -11.03 10.92
N TYR A 54 -2.83 -10.48 10.12
CA TYR A 54 -3.00 -10.31 8.68
C TYR A 54 -3.21 -11.65 7.98
N VAL A 55 -2.36 -12.65 8.26
CA VAL A 55 -2.50 -14.01 7.71
C VAL A 55 -3.82 -14.65 8.12
N GLY A 56 -4.29 -14.41 9.35
CA GLY A 56 -5.59 -14.90 9.81
C GLY A 56 -6.79 -14.24 9.12
N LEU A 57 -6.70 -12.96 8.78
CA LEU A 57 -7.81 -12.18 8.24
C LEU A 57 -7.88 -12.19 6.71
N MET A 58 -6.73 -12.14 6.03
CA MET A 58 -6.65 -11.95 4.59
C MET A 58 -7.42 -12.96 3.73
N PRO A 59 -7.46 -14.26 4.05
CA PRO A 59 -8.23 -15.22 3.23
C PRO A 59 -9.69 -14.82 3.12
N THR A 60 -10.31 -14.39 4.22
CA THR A 60 -11.71 -13.93 4.24
C THR A 60 -11.92 -12.64 3.47
N VAL A 61 -10.95 -11.72 3.54
CA VAL A 61 -11.02 -10.44 2.82
C VAL A 61 -10.93 -10.69 1.33
N VAL A 62 -9.97 -11.51 0.89
CA VAL A 62 -9.78 -11.85 -0.52
C VAL A 62 -10.98 -12.60 -1.08
N GLN A 63 -11.54 -13.55 -0.33
CA GLN A 63 -12.73 -14.30 -0.74
C GLN A 63 -13.91 -13.37 -1.04
N ARG A 64 -14.19 -12.42 -0.13
CA ARG A 64 -15.27 -11.44 -0.35
C ARG A 64 -15.01 -10.55 -1.57
N ARG A 65 -13.75 -10.15 -1.80
CA ARG A 65 -13.39 -9.37 -2.99
C ARG A 65 -13.64 -10.15 -4.29
N MET A 66 -13.33 -11.45 -4.30
CA MET A 66 -13.62 -12.31 -5.45
C MET A 66 -15.13 -12.40 -5.72
N GLU A 67 -15.94 -12.61 -4.68
CA GLU A 67 -17.40 -12.67 -4.79
C GLU A 67 -18.02 -11.37 -5.31
N ASP A 68 -17.52 -10.22 -4.83
CA ASP A 68 -17.98 -8.90 -5.30
C ASP A 68 -17.62 -8.67 -6.78
N MET A 69 -16.43 -9.07 -7.21
CA MET A 69 -16.02 -8.99 -8.62
C MET A 69 -16.84 -9.91 -9.52
N GLU A 70 -17.14 -11.14 -9.08
CA GLU A 70 -17.99 -12.06 -9.85
C GLU A 70 -19.41 -11.52 -10.04
N LYS A 71 -19.98 -10.88 -9.01
CA LYS A 71 -21.30 -10.25 -9.11
C LYS A 71 -21.27 -9.08 -10.09
N GLN A 72 -20.28 -8.20 -9.98
CA GLN A 72 -20.12 -7.08 -10.91
C GLN A 72 -19.93 -7.57 -12.36
N ASN A 73 -19.17 -8.64 -12.57
CA ASN A 73 -19.00 -9.21 -13.91
C ASN A 73 -20.31 -9.79 -14.46
N LYS A 74 -21.08 -10.53 -13.65
CA LYS A 74 -22.39 -11.06 -14.05
C LYS A 74 -23.41 -9.96 -14.32
N GLU A 75 -23.40 -8.89 -13.53
CA GLU A 75 -24.26 -7.72 -13.74
C GLU A 75 -23.88 -6.98 -15.04
N MET A 76 -22.59 -6.87 -15.34
CA MET A 76 -22.09 -6.25 -16.56
C MET A 76 -22.35 -7.11 -17.81
N GLU A 77 -22.27 -8.44 -17.70
CA GLU A 77 -22.71 -9.39 -18.74
C GLU A 77 -24.21 -9.28 -19.00
N ALA A 78 -25.05 -9.24 -17.95
CA ALA A 78 -26.49 -9.09 -18.09
C ALA A 78 -26.91 -7.76 -18.74
N ILE A 79 -26.19 -6.66 -18.45
CA ILE A 79 -26.40 -5.36 -19.10
C ILE A 79 -25.90 -5.35 -20.56
N ALA A 80 -24.87 -6.13 -20.88
CA ALA A 80 -24.40 -6.31 -22.25
C ALA A 80 -25.40 -7.13 -23.09
N GLU A 81 -26.08 -8.11 -22.47
CA GLU A 81 -27.03 -9.01 -23.13
C GLU A 81 -28.45 -8.41 -23.27
N SER A 82 -28.79 -7.37 -22.50
CA SER A 82 -30.06 -6.65 -22.61
C SER A 82 -30.06 -5.50 -23.65
N LYS A 83 -29.01 -5.34 -24.47
CA LYS A 83 -29.03 -4.39 -25.60
C LYS A 83 -29.78 -5.02 -26.78
N PRO A 84 -30.92 -4.46 -27.22
CA PRO A 84 -31.58 -4.93 -28.43
C PRO A 84 -30.67 -4.65 -29.64
N ASP A 85 -30.53 -5.68 -30.47
CA ASP A 85 -29.92 -5.60 -31.79
C ASP A 85 -30.58 -4.48 -32.61
N LEU A 86 -29.82 -3.41 -32.84
CA LEU A 86 -30.07 -2.46 -33.92
C LEU A 86 -28.88 -2.56 -34.88
N SER A 87 -28.81 -3.67 -35.60
CA SER A 87 -28.00 -3.78 -36.81
C SER A 87 -28.61 -2.93 -37.93
N SER A 88 -27.92 -1.86 -38.32
CA SER A 88 -27.64 -1.60 -39.75
C SER A 88 -26.53 -0.54 -39.93
N GLY A 89 -25.38 -0.98 -40.46
CA GLY A 89 -24.66 -0.21 -41.47
C GLY A 89 -23.22 0.27 -41.17
N ALA A 90 -22.25 -0.47 -41.72
CA ALA A 90 -20.98 -0.01 -42.35
C ALA A 90 -19.79 0.55 -41.53
N ASN A 91 -18.84 -0.36 -41.20
CA ASN A 91 -17.36 -0.41 -41.45
C ASN A 91 -16.40 0.82 -41.28
N PRO A 92 -15.06 0.67 -41.21
CA PRO A 92 -14.24 0.85 -39.99
C PRO A 92 -13.06 1.84 -40.16
N LYS A 93 -12.74 2.75 -39.21
CA LYS A 93 -11.39 3.37 -39.14
C LYS A 93 -10.98 3.79 -37.72
N SER A 94 -9.89 3.15 -37.28
CA SER A 94 -8.77 3.62 -36.43
C SER A 94 -8.98 4.32 -35.08
N ALA A 95 -8.27 3.72 -34.10
CA ALA A 95 -7.33 4.33 -33.13
C ALA A 95 -7.86 4.83 -31.76
N VAL A 96 -7.60 4.00 -30.73
CA VAL A 96 -6.99 4.23 -29.39
C VAL A 96 -6.62 5.71 -29.11
N PRO A 97 -6.78 6.32 -27.89
CA PRO A 97 -6.36 5.72 -26.59
C PRO A 97 -7.09 6.17 -25.30
N VAL A 98 -7.10 5.34 -24.23
CA VAL A 98 -7.14 5.81 -22.82
C VAL A 98 -6.48 4.73 -21.94
N GLU A 99 -5.17 4.79 -21.69
CA GLU A 99 -4.48 5.54 -20.62
C GLU A 99 -4.64 4.89 -19.23
N ALA A 100 -3.52 4.32 -18.77
CA ALA A 100 -3.32 3.77 -17.45
C ALA A 100 -3.23 4.91 -16.43
N ALA A 101 -4.25 5.08 -15.60
CA ALA A 101 -4.17 5.94 -14.44
C ALA A 101 -3.42 5.22 -13.31
N GLY A 102 -2.12 5.46 -13.25
CA GLY A 102 -1.30 5.23 -12.08
C GLY A 102 -1.75 6.10 -10.89
N VAL A 103 -1.44 5.57 -9.71
CA VAL A 103 -1.48 6.23 -8.40
C VAL A 103 -0.98 7.68 -8.49
N THR A 104 -1.81 8.62 -8.03
CA THR A 104 -1.41 9.99 -7.71
C THR A 104 -1.14 10.10 -6.21
N ASP A 105 0.15 10.13 -5.85
CA ASP A 105 0.62 10.68 -4.59
C ASP A 105 0.57 12.21 -4.67
N HIS A 106 -0.23 12.86 -3.81
CA HIS A 106 -0.22 14.31 -3.63
C HIS A 106 0.42 14.65 -2.28
N VAL A 107 1.71 14.98 -2.29
CA VAL A 107 2.39 15.71 -1.22
C VAL A 107 2.38 17.18 -1.60
N THR A 108 1.57 17.99 -0.92
CA THR A 108 1.66 19.46 -1.02
C THR A 108 2.53 19.98 0.11
N SER A 109 3.73 20.43 -0.24
CA SER A 109 4.54 21.29 0.62
C SER A 109 4.09 22.73 0.39
N THR A 110 3.61 23.40 1.44
CA THR A 110 3.31 24.83 1.46
C THR A 110 4.59 25.62 1.66
N SER A 111 4.92 26.51 0.72
CA SER A 111 5.84 27.63 0.95
C SER A 111 5.10 28.92 0.61
N GLY A 112 4.73 29.66 1.66
CA GLY A 112 4.29 31.04 1.53
C GLY A 112 5.48 31.98 1.41
N SER A 113 5.29 33.06 0.67
CA SER A 113 5.87 34.39 0.92
C SER A 113 5.45 35.34 -0.21
N SER A 114 4.71 36.39 0.17
CA SER A 114 4.97 37.82 -0.10
C SER A 114 3.69 38.62 -0.06
#